data_AF-A0A023D6E2-F1
#
_entry.id   AF-A0A023D6E2-F1
#
_cell.length_a   1.000
_cell.length_b   1.000
_cell.length_c   1.000
_cell.angle_alpha   90.00
_cell.angle_beta   90.00
_cell.angle_gamma   90.00
#
_symmetry.space_group_name_H-M   'P 1'
#
loop_
_entity.id
_entity.type
_entity.pdbx_description
1 polymer ?
#
loop_
_entity_poly.entity_id
_entity_poly.type
_entity_poly.pdbx_seq_one_letter_code
_entity_poly.pdbx_strand_id
1 'polypeptide(L)'
;MTATVRPVRDSLLTAIAREFKPLRFAQEMLARASGKTPRAARNWLSGTCTPDAEALIELMASCNSIADEVNALVAERKAARERKTCPGSD
;
A
#
# COMPACT_ATOMS: atom_id res chain seq x y z
N MET A 1 22.76 -10.32 8.37
CA MET A 1 21.97 -10.11 7.13
C MET A 1 20.95 -9.02 7.41
N THR A 2 21.15 -7.81 6.91
CA THR A 2 20.17 -6.72 7.06
C THR A 2 18.93 -7.06 6.23
N ALA A 3 17.79 -7.28 6.89
CA ALA A 3 16.52 -7.46 6.20
C ALA A 3 16.29 -6.25 5.28
N THR A 4 16.28 -6.48 3.97
CA THR A 4 15.97 -5.46 2.98
C THR A 4 14.50 -5.08 3.16
N VAL A 5 14.25 -3.94 3.78
CA VAL A 5 12.89 -3.40 3.95
C VAL A 5 12.30 -3.17 2.55
N ARG A 6 11.14 -3.76 2.28
CA ARG A 6 10.49 -3.62 0.97
C ARG A 6 10.20 -2.15 0.67
N PRO A 7 10.41 -1.68 -0.57
CA PRO A 7 10.02 -0.32 -0.96
C PRO A 7 8.51 -0.18 -0.84
N VAL A 8 8.07 0.70 0.05
CA VAL A 8 6.65 0.81 0.42
C VAL A 8 5.79 1.38 -0.68
N ARG A 9 6.33 2.31 -1.46
CA ARG A 9 5.65 2.82 -2.66
C ARG A 9 5.30 1.68 -3.60
N ASP A 10 6.29 0.87 -3.98
CA ASP A 10 6.11 -0.17 -4.99
C ASP A 10 5.22 -1.30 -4.48
N SER A 11 5.37 -1.66 -3.21
CA SER A 11 4.53 -2.68 -2.55
C SER A 11 3.05 -2.25 -2.54
N LEU A 12 2.77 -1.00 -2.14
CA LEU A 12 1.42 -0.46 -2.13
C LEU A 12 0.82 -0.38 -3.55
N LEU A 13 1.56 0.17 -4.51
CA LEU A 13 1.08 0.27 -5.90
C LEU A 13 0.86 -1.11 -6.53
N THR A 14 1.68 -2.10 -6.19
CA THR A 14 1.51 -3.48 -6.64
C THR A 14 0.24 -4.11 -6.06
N ALA A 15 -0.04 -3.89 -4.77
CA ALA A 15 -1.27 -4.38 -4.16
C ALA A 15 -2.52 -3.75 -4.78
N ILE A 16 -2.52 -2.43 -4.99
CA ILE A 16 -3.60 -1.72 -5.69
C ILE A 16 -3.77 -2.26 -7.11
N ALA A 17 -2.67 -2.44 -7.84
CA ALA A 17 -2.72 -2.97 -9.20
C ALA A 17 -3.27 -4.40 -9.24
N ARG A 18 -2.86 -5.27 -8.31
CA ARG A 18 -3.33 -6.65 -8.21
C ARG A 18 -4.84 -6.72 -7.98
N GLU A 19 -5.36 -5.85 -7.12
CA GLU A 19 -6.78 -5.83 -6.78
C GLU A 19 -7.65 -5.25 -7.91
N PHE A 20 -7.24 -4.10 -8.47
CA PHE A 20 -8.12 -3.34 -9.34
C PHE A 20 -7.90 -3.56 -10.85
N LYS A 21 -6.68 -3.88 -11.32
CA LYS A 21 -6.43 -4.09 -12.77
C LYS A 21 -7.27 -5.20 -13.41
N PRO A 22 -7.61 -6.31 -12.71
CA PRO A 22 -8.47 -7.35 -13.28
C PRO A 22 -9.91 -6.89 -13.51
N LEU A 23 -10.36 -5.82 -12.84
CA LEU A 23 -11.74 -5.36 -12.92
C LEU A 23 -12.00 -4.62 -14.23
N ARG A 24 -13.17 -4.87 -14.81
CA ARG A 24 -13.71 -4.00 -15.87
C ARG A 24 -13.91 -2.60 -15.26
N PHE A 25 -13.43 -1.56 -15.94
CA PHE A 25 -13.48 -0.18 -15.43
C PHE A 25 -12.63 0.03 -14.15
N ALA A 26 -11.42 -0.53 -14.15
CA ALA A 26 -10.46 -0.48 -13.04
C ALA A 26 -10.28 0.95 -12.46
N GLN A 27 -10.14 1.96 -13.31
CA GLN A 27 -9.96 3.34 -12.84
C GLN A 27 -11.22 3.88 -12.14
N GLU A 28 -12.42 3.58 -12.65
CA GLU A 28 -13.66 4.06 -12.08
C GLU A 28 -13.97 3.35 -10.77
N MET A 29 -13.71 2.05 -10.70
CA MET A 29 -13.87 1.24 -9.49
C MET A 29 -12.91 1.71 -8.38
N LEU A 30 -11.64 1.92 -8.73
CA LEU A 30 -10.63 2.43 -7.80
C LEU A 30 -10.93 3.86 -7.32
N ALA A 31 -11.40 4.72 -8.23
CA ALA A 31 -11.84 6.08 -7.89
C ALA A 31 -13.00 6.08 -6.88
N ARG A 32 -14.00 5.21 -7.08
CA ARG A 32 -15.12 5.04 -6.14
C ARG A 32 -14.67 4.52 -4.79
N ALA A 33 -13.80 3.52 -4.77
CA ALA A 33 -13.30 2.92 -3.53
C ALA A 33 -12.42 3.87 -2.70
N SER A 34 -11.74 4.82 -3.35
CA SER A 34 -10.86 5.79 -2.70
C SER A 34 -11.49 7.18 -2.47
N GLY A 35 -12.70 7.42 -2.98
CA GLY A 35 -13.31 8.75 -2.99
C GLY A 35 -12.55 9.79 -3.85
N LYS A 36 -11.61 9.37 -4.71
CA LYS A 36 -10.80 10.27 -5.56
C LYS A 36 -11.26 10.23 -7.02
N THR A 37 -10.63 11.05 -7.86
CA THR A 37 -10.98 11.16 -9.28
C THR A 37 -10.44 9.98 -10.10
N PRO A 38 -11.08 9.62 -11.24
CA PRO A 38 -10.56 8.61 -12.16
C PRO A 38 -9.14 8.90 -12.65
N ARG A 39 -8.77 10.19 -12.77
CA ARG A 39 -7.40 10.59 -13.13
C ARG A 39 -6.39 10.18 -12.06
N ALA A 40 -6.70 10.41 -10.79
CA ALA A 40 -5.84 9.98 -9.68
C ALA A 40 -5.70 8.45 -9.66
N ALA A 41 -6.82 7.74 -9.75
CA ALA A 41 -6.84 6.28 -9.85
C ALA A 41 -6.00 5.74 -11.00
N ARG A 42 -6.11 6.33 -12.20
CA ARG A 42 -5.29 5.98 -13.36
C ARG A 42 -3.80 6.18 -13.10
N ASN A 43 -3.43 7.30 -12.47
CA ASN A 43 -2.03 7.58 -12.13
C ASN A 43 -1.45 6.57 -11.12
N TRP A 44 -2.27 6.06 -10.20
CA TRP A 44 -1.85 5.00 -9.28
C TRP A 44 -1.69 3.67 -10.00
N LEU A 45 -2.61 3.31 -10.91
CA LEU A 45 -2.53 2.08 -11.70
C LEU A 45 -1.32 2.05 -12.66
N SER A 46 -0.88 3.23 -13.13
CA SER A 46 0.35 3.40 -13.91
C SER A 46 1.61 3.60 -13.06
N GLY A 47 1.46 3.70 -11.74
CA GLY A 47 2.56 3.90 -10.79
C GLY A 47 3.20 5.30 -10.80
N THR A 48 2.57 6.27 -11.47
CA THR A 48 3.07 7.65 -11.59
C THR A 48 3.12 8.35 -10.24
N CYS A 49 2.07 8.20 -9.43
CA CYS A 49 1.99 8.70 -8.06
C CYS A 49 1.34 7.67 -7.13
N THR A 50 1.40 7.93 -5.82
CA THR A 50 0.76 7.12 -4.79
C THR A 50 -0.50 7.79 -4.26
N PRO A 51 -1.44 7.04 -3.67
CA PRO A 51 -2.53 7.63 -2.90
C PRO A 51 -1.98 8.45 -1.72
N ASP A 52 -2.71 9.52 -1.36
CA ASP A 52 -2.48 10.25 -0.11
C ASP A 52 -3.01 9.45 1.08
N ALA A 53 -2.77 9.94 2.31
CA ALA A 53 -3.17 9.23 3.52
C ALA A 53 -4.69 9.03 3.61
N GLU A 54 -5.46 10.03 3.19
CA GLU A 54 -6.92 9.98 3.18
C GLU A 54 -7.43 8.90 2.20
N ALA A 55 -6.97 8.92 0.93
CA ALA A 55 -7.32 7.90 -0.04
C ALA A 55 -6.88 6.51 0.41
N LEU A 56 -5.73 6.40 1.07
CA LEU A 56 -5.25 5.11 1.57
C LEU A 56 -6.18 4.56 2.66
N ILE A 57 -6.67 5.40 3.58
CA ILE A 57 -7.62 4.98 4.61
C ILE A 57 -8.93 4.49 3.98
N GLU A 58 -9.48 5.22 3.01
CA GLU A 58 -10.69 4.79 2.29
C GLU A 58 -10.49 3.47 1.54
N LEU A 59 -9.32 3.29 0.91
CA LEU A 59 -8.96 2.04 0.26
C LEU A 59 -8.82 0.87 1.25
N MET A 60 -8.24 1.11 2.42
CA MET A 60 -8.15 0.09 3.46
C MET A 60 -9.53 -0.27 4.04
N ALA A 61 -10.43 0.71 4.17
CA ALA A 61 -11.78 0.49 4.65
C ALA A 61 -12.65 -0.27 3.62
N SER A 62 -12.42 -0.04 2.32
CA SER A 62 -13.17 -0.69 1.24
C SER A 62 -12.57 -2.01 0.75
N CYS A 63 -11.28 -2.27 1.01
CA CYS A 63 -10.56 -3.43 0.49
C CYS A 63 -9.61 -4.04 1.53
N ASN A 64 -10.01 -5.20 2.07
CA ASN A 64 -9.23 -5.94 3.06
C ASN A 64 -7.83 -6.34 2.55
N SER A 65 -7.70 -6.70 1.26
CA SER A 65 -6.39 -7.13 0.72
C SER A 65 -5.35 -6.00 0.72
N ILE A 66 -5.79 -4.75 0.56
CA ILE A 66 -4.94 -3.56 0.68
C ILE A 66 -4.62 -3.29 2.15
N ALA A 67 -5.61 -3.40 3.04
CA ALA A 67 -5.39 -3.24 4.48
C ALA A 67 -4.36 -4.24 5.01
N ASP A 68 -4.45 -5.50 4.61
CA ASP A 68 -3.52 -6.56 5.00
C ASP A 68 -2.09 -6.28 4.54
N GLU A 69 -1.92 -5.83 3.29
CA GLU A 69 -0.59 -5.48 2.76
C GLU A 69 0.02 -4.29 3.53
N VAL A 70 -0.76 -3.24 3.79
CA VAL A 70 -0.29 -2.08 4.56
C VAL A 70 0.10 -2.49 5.98
N ASN A 71 -0.73 -3.31 6.63
CA ASN A 71 -0.45 -3.82 7.98
C ASN A 71 0.82 -4.68 8.01
N ALA A 72 1.06 -5.50 6.99
CA ALA A 72 2.30 -6.27 6.86
C ALA A 72 3.53 -5.36 6.75
N LEU A 73 3.46 -4.30 5.93
CA LEU A 73 4.54 -3.30 5.82
C LEU A 73 4.80 -2.55 7.13
N VAL A 74 3.75 -2.27 7.92
CA VAL A 74 3.88 -1.67 9.25
C VAL A 74 4.56 -2.64 10.21
N ALA A 75 4.15 -3.92 10.21
CA ALA A 75 4.73 -4.96 11.06
C ALA A 75 6.23 -5.17 10.74
N GLU A 76 6.60 -5.23 9.46
CA GLU A 76 7.99 -5.32 9.01
C GLU A 76 8.84 -4.15 9.55
N ARG A 77 8.31 -2.92 9.48
CA ARG A 77 9.00 -1.74 10.00
C ARG A 77 9.13 -1.75 11.52
N LYS A 78 8.11 -2.21 12.24
CA LYS A 78 8.16 -2.35 13.71
C LYS A 78 9.25 -3.35 14.10
N ALA A 79 9.25 -4.54 13.50
CA ALA A 79 10.26 -5.57 13.73
C ALA A 79 11.68 -5.09 13.37
N ALA A 80 11.83 -4.33 12.29
CA ALA A 80 13.12 -3.76 11.89
C ALA A 80 13.63 -2.69 12.88
N ARG A 81 12.73 -1.96 13.56
CA ARG A 81 13.09 -1.02 14.63
C ARG A 81 13.48 -1.77 15.90
N GLU A 82 12.69 -2.75 16.33
CA GLU A 82 12.99 -3.58 17.51
C GLU A 82 14.36 -4.25 17.39
N ARG A 83 14.67 -4.84 16.22
CA ARG A 83 15.99 -5.43 15.96
C ARG A 83 17.15 -4.43 15.99
N LYS A 84 16.90 -3.14 15.75
CA LYS A 84 17.92 -2.08 15.86
C LYS A 84 18.05 -1.57 17.30
N THR A 85 16.99 -1.63 18.09
CA THR A 85 16.95 -1.19 19.49
C THR A 85 17.50 -2.22 20.47
N CYS A 86 17.92 -3.41 20.02
CA CYS A 86 18.65 -4.38 20.85
C CYS A 86 20.17 -4.33 20.63
N PRO A 87 20.92 -3.35 21.19
CA PRO A 87 22.31 -3.54 21.56
C PRO A 87 22.34 -4.04 23.01
N GLY A 88 22.48 -5.35 23.24
CA GLY A 88 22.67 -5.90 24.58
C GLY A 88 21.84 -7.15 24.88
N SER A 89 22.37 -8.29 24.49
CA SER A 89 22.21 -9.55 25.22
C SER A 89 23.50 -10.32 25.01
N ASP A 90 24.58 -9.76 25.57
CA ASP A 90 25.70 -10.56 26.10
C ASP A 90 25.33 -10.95 27.54
#